data_AF-A0A661P7N3-F1
#
_entry.id   AF-A0A661P7N3-F1
#
_cell.length_a   1.000
_cell.length_b   1.000
_cell.length_c   1.000
_cell.angle_alpha   90.00
_cell.angle_beta   90.00
_cell.angle_gamma   90.00
#
_symmetry.space_group_name_H-M   'P 1'
#
loop_
_entity.id
_entity.type
_entity.pdbx_description
1 polymer ?
#
loop_
_entity_poly.entity_id
_entity_poly.type
_entity_poly.pdbx_seq_one_letter_code
_entity_poly.pdbx_strand_id
1 'polypeptide(L)'
;LYGRQGITLSDRDMPDHLATELEFMHFLCSQKKVELQADFLEKHLVNWIPQLAQSFLKQEMVPFYARLIMLIGHYVESDQKYLAQT
;
A
#
# COMPACT_ATOMS: atom_id res chain seq x y z
N LEU A 1 5.12 12.53 6.13
CA LEU A 1 4.31 11.44 6.71
C LEU A 1 5.15 10.55 7.61
N TYR A 2 6.13 9.84 7.02
CA TYR A 2 7.05 8.90 7.68
C TYR A 2 7.83 9.47 8.88
N GLY A 3 8.52 10.60 8.70
CA GLY A 3 9.32 11.23 9.77
C GLY A 3 8.51 11.68 10.99
N ARG A 4 7.21 11.99 10.82
CA ARG A 4 6.33 12.34 11.95
C ARG A 4 5.96 11.13 12.81
N GLN A 5 6.14 9.91 12.30
CA GLN A 5 5.93 8.66 13.02
C GLN A 5 7.25 8.06 13.55
N GLY A 6 8.36 8.79 13.44
CA GLY A 6 9.68 8.33 13.90
C GLY A 6 10.41 7.41 12.91
N ILE A 7 9.96 7.35 11.65
CA ILE A 7 10.62 6.57 10.60
C ILE A 7 11.55 7.46 9.79
N THR A 8 12.82 7.08 9.76
CA THR A 8 13.84 7.70 8.91
C THR A 8 13.96 6.88 7.64
N LEU A 9 13.53 7.44 6.52
CA LEU A 9 13.77 6.88 5.20
C LEU A 9 15.22 7.18 4.79
N SER A 10 15.91 6.21 4.18
CA SER A 10 17.20 6.44 3.53
C SER A 10 17.00 7.08 2.14
N ASP A 11 18.04 7.70 1.57
CA ASP A 11 17.97 8.29 0.21
C ASP A 11 17.64 7.27 -0.90
N ARG A 12 17.72 5.97 -0.60
CA ARG A 12 17.34 4.87 -1.52
C ARG A 12 15.87 4.46 -1.39
N ASP A 13 15.21 4.87 -0.32
CA ASP A 13 13.81 4.57 -0.06
C ASP A 13 12.98 5.64 -0.74
N MET A 14 12.68 5.43 -2.03
CA MET A 14 11.75 6.28 -2.73
C MET A 14 10.39 6.14 -2.02
N PRO A 15 9.83 7.22 -1.44
CA PRO A 15 8.67 7.13 -0.57
C PRO A 15 7.42 6.65 -1.30
N ASP A 16 7.39 6.70 -2.64
CA ASP A 16 6.34 6.21 -3.52
C ASP A 16 6.57 4.76 -4.02
N HIS A 17 7.65 4.11 -3.59
CA HIS A 17 7.90 2.72 -3.91
C HIS A 17 6.91 1.81 -3.16
N LEU A 18 6.26 0.90 -3.91
CA LEU A 18 5.23 0.01 -3.38
C LEU A 18 5.64 -0.71 -2.08
N ALA A 19 6.89 -1.19 -2.02
CA ALA A 19 7.37 -1.90 -0.84
C ALA A 19 7.47 -1.00 0.40
N THR A 20 7.93 0.25 0.23
CA THR A 20 8.09 1.23 1.31
C THR A 20 6.74 1.60 1.92
N GLU A 21 5.75 1.85 1.06
CA GLU A 21 4.39 2.18 1.44
C GLU A 21 3.71 1.01 2.19
N LEU A 22 3.91 -0.23 1.72
CA LEU A 22 3.39 -1.43 2.39
C LEU A 22 4.08 -1.70 3.74
N GLU A 23 5.39 -1.46 3.84
CA GLU A 23 6.13 -1.58 5.10
C GLU A 23 5.65 -0.56 6.13
N PHE A 24 5.31 0.66 5.70
CA PHE A 24 4.73 1.64 6.59
C PHE A 24 3.32 1.28 7.04
N MET A 25 2.48 0.75 6.16
CA MET A 25 1.18 0.21 6.55
C MET A 25 1.34 -0.91 7.59
N HIS A 26 2.30 -1.81 7.39
CA HIS A 26 2.65 -2.83 8.39
C HIS A 26 3.06 -2.21 9.74
N PHE A 27 3.89 -1.17 9.72
CA PHE A 27 4.26 -0.44 10.94
C PHE A 27 3.02 0.14 11.65
N LEU A 28 2.11 0.81 10.93
CA LEU A 28 0.89 1.37 11.52
C LEU A 28 -0.03 0.30 12.12
N CYS A 29 -0.12 -0.87 11.48
CA CYS A 29 -0.81 -2.05 12.01
C CYS A 29 -0.15 -2.56 13.31
N SER A 30 1.18 -2.67 13.34
CA SER A 30 1.92 -3.12 14.55
C SER A 30 1.69 -2.20 15.76
N GLN A 31 1.51 -0.91 15.51
CA GLN A 31 1.25 0.11 16.53
C GLN A 31 -0.24 0.25 16.88
N LYS A 32 -1.13 -0.52 16.23
CA LYS A 32 -2.60 -0.47 16.39
C LYS A 32 -3.19 0.93 16.18
N LYS A 33 -2.59 1.74 15.30
CA LYS A 33 -3.01 3.11 14.99
C LYS A 33 -4.09 3.14 13.90
N VAL A 34 -5.29 2.65 14.21
CA VAL A 34 -6.37 2.41 13.23
C VAL A 34 -6.74 3.67 12.42
N GLU A 35 -6.88 4.83 13.06
CA GLU A 35 -7.19 6.08 12.36
C GLU A 35 -6.12 6.46 11.32
N LEU A 36 -4.85 6.25 11.65
CA LEU A 36 -3.73 6.51 10.74
C LEU A 36 -3.62 5.46 9.64
N GLN A 37 -4.00 4.21 9.92
CA GLN A 37 -4.11 3.16 8.89
C GLN A 37 -5.15 3.57 7.85
N ALA A 38 -6.34 3.99 8.30
CA ALA A 38 -7.41 4.43 7.40
C ALA A 38 -7.00 5.65 6.56
N ASP A 39 -6.43 6.68 7.20
CA ASP A 39 -5.96 7.90 6.52
C ASP A 39 -4.88 7.59 5.47
N PHE A 40 -3.93 6.71 5.82
CA PHE A 40 -2.85 6.32 4.92
C PHE A 40 -3.35 5.46 3.76
N LEU A 41 -4.19 4.45 4.06
CA LEU A 41 -4.77 3.57 3.06
C LEU A 41 -5.58 4.35 2.02
N GLU A 42 -6.41 5.30 2.46
CA GLU A 42 -7.23 6.14 1.58
C GLU A 42 -6.38 7.10 0.73
N LYS A 43 -5.41 7.80 1.35
CA LYS A 43 -4.64 8.85 0.66
C LYS A 43 -3.49 8.31 -0.19
N HIS A 44 -2.96 7.13 0.14
CA HIS A 44 -1.72 6.65 -0.46
C HIS A 44 -1.88 5.31 -1.18
N LEU A 45 -2.50 4.30 -0.59
CA LEU A 45 -2.50 2.95 -1.19
C LEU A 45 -3.62 2.77 -2.22
N VAL A 46 -4.87 3.11 -1.87
CA VAL A 46 -6.04 2.90 -2.74
C VAL A 46 -5.99 3.77 -4.00
N ASN A 47 -5.34 4.94 -3.93
CA ASN A 47 -5.35 5.92 -5.02
C ASN A 47 -4.65 5.48 -6.30
N TRP A 48 -3.71 4.54 -6.24
CA TRP A 48 -2.94 4.13 -7.43
C TRP A 48 -2.68 2.63 -7.53
N ILE A 49 -2.64 1.87 -6.43
CA ILE A 49 -2.31 0.43 -6.47
C ILE A 49 -3.35 -0.39 -7.27
N PRO A 50 -4.67 -0.18 -7.13
CA PRO A 50 -5.65 -0.89 -7.96
C PRO A 50 -5.49 -0.57 -9.46
N GLN A 51 -5.13 0.67 -9.79
CA GLN A 51 -4.89 1.10 -11.17
C GLN A 51 -3.59 0.49 -11.72
N LEU A 52 -2.55 0.40 -10.89
CA LEU A 52 -1.33 -0.35 -11.20
C LEU A 52 -1.68 -1.80 -11.53
N ALA A 53 -2.43 -2.49 -10.68
CA ALA A 53 -2.85 -3.87 -10.91
C ALA A 53 -3.61 -4.06 -12.23
N GLN A 54 -4.52 -3.14 -12.56
CA GLN A 54 -5.22 -3.17 -13.86
C GLN A 54 -4.30 -2.92 -15.05
N SER A 55 -3.27 -2.08 -14.91
CA SER A 55 -2.31 -1.82 -15.99
C SER A 55 -1.49 -3.08 -16.35
N PHE A 56 -1.25 -3.97 -15.38
CA PHE A 56 -0.49 -5.21 -15.56
C PHE A 56 -1.27 -6.30 -16.31
N LEU A 57 -2.60 -6.24 -16.34
CA LEU A 57 -3.42 -7.14 -17.17
C LEU A 57 -3.18 -6.93 -18.68
N LYS A 58 -2.62 -5.78 -19.06
CA LYS A 58 -2.39 -5.39 -20.47
C LYS A 58 -0.95 -5.61 -20.93
N GLN A 59 -0.06 -6.10 -20.06
CA GLN A 59 1.37 -6.25 -20.35
C GLN A 59 1.80 -7.72 -20.29
N GLU A 60 2.71 -8.12 -21.18
CA GLU A 60 3.41 -9.41 -21.09
C GLU A 60 4.49 -9.31 -20.00
N MET A 61 4.06 -9.40 -18.74
CA MET A 61 4.94 -9.41 -17.57
C MET A 61 5.22 -10.82 -17.08
N VAL A 62 6.32 -10.98 -16.34
CA VAL A 62 6.64 -12.24 -15.65
C VAL A 62 5.42 -12.66 -14.79
N PRO A 63 4.86 -13.87 -15.00
CA PRO A 63 3.58 -14.25 -14.41
C PRO A 63 3.51 -14.16 -12.87
N PHE A 64 4.63 -14.29 -12.18
CA PHE A 64 4.71 -14.15 -10.73
C PHE A 64 4.41 -12.72 -10.27
N TYR A 65 5.13 -11.72 -10.77
CA TYR A 65 4.97 -10.33 -10.34
C TYR A 65 3.62 -9.75 -10.73
N ALA A 66 3.10 -10.12 -11.91
CA ALA A 66 1.76 -9.73 -12.33
C ALA A 66 0.70 -10.22 -11.31
N ARG A 67 0.75 -11.50 -10.92
CA ARG A 67 -0.17 -12.06 -9.93
C ARG A 67 0.00 -11.44 -8.55
N LEU A 68 1.24 -11.16 -8.14
CA LEU A 68 1.51 -10.52 -6.84
C LEU A 68 0.90 -9.11 -6.80
N ILE A 69 1.09 -8.30 -7.83
CA ILE A 69 0.55 -6.94 -7.89
C ILE A 69 -0.98 -6.97 -7.93
N MET A 70 -1.59 -7.90 -8.66
CA MET A 70 -3.04 -8.09 -8.64
C MET A 70 -3.57 -8.45 -7.24
N LEU A 71 -2.88 -9.36 -6.54
CA LEU A 71 -3.23 -9.73 -5.17
C LEU A 71 -3.17 -8.52 -4.23
N ILE A 72 -2.11 -7.71 -4.33
CA ILE A 72 -1.96 -6.49 -3.52
C ILE A 72 -3.07 -5.48 -3.83
N GLY A 73 -3.43 -5.29 -5.11
CA GLY A 73 -4.54 -4.43 -5.50
C GLY A 73 -5.87 -4.85 -4.86
N HIS A 74 -6.22 -6.13 -4.95
CA HIS A 74 -7.43 -6.66 -4.31
C HIS A 74 -7.39 -6.57 -2.79
N TYR A 75 -6.22 -6.80 -2.18
CA TYR A 75 -6.05 -6.67 -0.74
C TYR A 75 -6.34 -5.24 -0.28
N VAL A 76 -5.74 -4.23 -0.92
CA VAL A 76 -5.91 -2.82 -0.57
C VAL A 76 -7.38 -2.36 -0.68
N GLU A 77 -8.09 -2.78 -1.72
CA GLU A 77 -9.53 -2.51 -1.87
C GLU A 77 -10.38 -3.20 -0.78
N SER A 78 -10.00 -4.42 -0.39
CA SER A 78 -10.70 -5.17 0.66
C SER A 78 -10.45 -4.56 2.05
N ASP A 79 -9.21 -4.15 2.33
CA ASP A 79 -8.81 -3.54 3.59
C ASP A 79 -9.52 -2.19 3.79
N GLN A 80 -9.70 -1.43 2.70
CA GLN A 80 -10.44 -0.17 2.75
C GLN A 80 -11.89 -0.38 3.18
N LYS A 81 -12.54 -1.42 2.63
CA LYS A 81 -13.92 -1.78 3.00
C LYS A 81 -14.01 -2.25 4.44
N TYR A 82 -12.99 -2.94 4.95
CA TYR A 82 -12.92 -3.40 6.33
C TYR A 82 -12.78 -2.22 7.32
N LEU A 83 -11.83 -1.32 7.06
CA LEU A 83 -11.61 -0.15 7.92
C LEU A 83 -12.78 0.84 7.90
N ALA A 84 -13.54 0.92 6.81
CA ALA A 84 -14.75 1.74 6.74
C ALA A 84 -15.93 1.20 7.60
N GLN A 85 -15.84 -0.06 8.07
CA GLN A 85 -16.85 -0.71 8.91
C GLN A 85 -16.50 -0.75 10.40
N THR A 86 -15.28 -0.34 10.75
CA THR A 86 -14.74 -0.37 12.13
C THR A 86 -14.90 0.99 12.78
#